data_AF-A0A920MKN8-F1
#
_entry.id   AF-A0A920MKN8-F1
#
_cell.length_a   1.000
_cell.length_b   1.000
_cell.length_c   1.000
_cell.angle_alpha   90.00
_cell.angle_beta   90.00
_cell.angle_gamma   90.00
#
_symmetry.space_group_name_H-M   'P 1'
#
loop_
_entity.id
_entity.type
_entity.pdbx_description
1 polymer ?
#
loop_
_entity_poly.entity_id
_entity_poly.type
_entity_poly.pdbx_seq_one_letter_code
_entity_poly.pdbx_strand_id
1 'polypeptide(L)'
;MSSITDGKGSLLDGSTYLLGSGMGNPDIHDHKNLPIVVASGSRTGIVGGRHIRFGDEQTPLANLHLSLLDSVGVHLENFADNTGRVDELFHRV
;
A
#
# COMPACT_ATOMS: atom_id res chain seq x y z
N MET A 1 -10.81 -10.31 14.44
CA MET A 1 -11.34 -9.25 13.56
C MET A 1 -12.44 -9.78 12.64
N SER A 2 -12.35 -11.00 12.10
CA SER A 2 -13.45 -11.61 11.32
C SER A 2 -14.76 -11.82 12.08
N SER A 3 -14.72 -11.98 13.41
CA SER A 3 -15.89 -12.15 14.28
C SER A 3 -16.55 -10.85 14.75
N ILE A 4 -15.99 -9.69 14.39
CA ILE A 4 -16.50 -8.37 14.80
C ILE A 4 -17.23 -7.77 13.59
N THR A 5 -18.53 -7.48 13.74
CA THR A 5 -19.34 -6.86 12.68
C THR A 5 -19.02 -5.37 12.55
N ASP A 6 -18.80 -4.91 11.32
CA ASP A 6 -18.59 -3.50 10.97
C ASP A 6 -19.32 -3.15 9.65
N GLY A 7 -20.51 -2.56 9.79
CA GLY A 7 -21.38 -2.22 8.66
C GLY A 7 -21.82 -3.46 7.87
N LYS A 8 -21.41 -3.54 6.59
CA LYS A 8 -21.81 -4.61 5.65
C LYS A 8 -20.92 -5.86 5.67
N GLY A 9 -20.03 -6.02 6.65
CA GLY A 9 -19.11 -7.16 6.73
C GLY A 9 -18.41 -7.23 8.07
N SER A 10 -17.31 -8.00 8.15
CA SER A 10 -16.46 -8.02 9.34
C SER A 10 -15.50 -6.83 9.37
N LEU A 11 -14.97 -6.50 10.55
CA LEU A 11 -13.90 -5.52 10.70
C LEU A 11 -12.68 -5.86 9.84
N LEU A 12 -12.40 -7.16 9.65
CA LEU A 12 -11.30 -7.62 8.80
C LEU A 12 -11.54 -7.27 7.32
N ASP A 13 -12.79 -7.34 6.84
CA ASP A 13 -13.12 -7.03 5.45
C ASP A 13 -12.84 -5.56 5.09
N GLY A 14 -12.90 -4.65 6.06
CA GLY A 14 -12.59 -3.23 5.90
C GLY A 14 -11.20 -2.80 6.36
N SER A 15 -10.34 -3.73 6.77
CA SER A 15 -8.99 -3.42 7.29
C SER A 15 -7.92 -3.49 6.19
N THR A 16 -6.96 -2.59 6.26
CA THR A 16 -5.74 -2.61 5.44
C THR A 16 -4.52 -2.60 6.34
N TYR A 17 -3.53 -3.43 6.02
CA TYR A 17 -2.27 -3.58 6.73
C TYR A 17 -1.12 -3.28 5.78
N LEU A 18 -0.18 -2.46 6.23
CA LEU A 18 1.11 -2.24 5.59
C LEU A 18 2.19 -2.78 6.54
N LEU A 19 2.99 -3.72 6.06
CA LEU A 19 4.12 -4.28 6.80
C LEU A 19 5.37 -4.19 5.92
N GLY A 20 6.47 -3.72 6.49
CA GLY A 20 7.73 -3.67 5.75
C GLY A 20 8.78 -2.79 6.38
N SER A 21 9.77 -2.43 5.57
CA SER A 21 10.88 -1.55 5.94
C SER A 21 11.02 -0.42 4.94
N GLY A 22 11.42 0.75 5.43
CA GLY A 22 11.87 1.86 4.58
C GLY A 22 13.26 1.65 3.98
N MET A 23 13.96 0.56 4.32
CA MET A 23 15.30 0.23 3.79
C MET A 23 15.32 -1.17 3.18
N GLY A 24 15.95 -1.31 2.01
CA GLY A 24 16.18 -2.59 1.35
C GLY A 24 17.47 -3.26 1.81
N ASN A 25 18.57 -2.50 1.75
CA ASN A 25 19.86 -2.89 2.31
C ASN A 25 20.23 -1.98 3.50
N PRO A 26 20.20 -2.49 4.74
CA PRO A 26 20.53 -1.70 5.92
C PRO A 26 22.01 -1.35 6.03
N ASP A 27 22.92 -2.08 5.40
CA ASP A 27 24.38 -1.84 5.50
C ASP A 27 24.78 -0.50 4.85
N ILE A 28 24.16 -0.19 3.71
CA ILE A 28 24.40 1.06 2.97
C ILE A 28 23.25 2.06 3.10
N HIS A 29 22.26 1.77 3.97
CA HIS A 29 21.06 2.58 4.17
C HIS A 29 20.33 2.93 2.87
N ASP A 30 20.17 1.96 1.96
CA ASP A 30 19.48 2.22 0.70
C ASP A 30 17.95 2.11 0.82
N HIS A 31 17.28 2.81 -0.08
CA HIS A 31 15.82 2.83 -0.20
C HIS A 31 15.35 2.08 -1.46
N LYS A 32 16.11 1.07 -1.90
CA LYS A 32 15.83 0.30 -3.13
C LYS A 32 15.27 -1.07 -2.79
N ASN A 33 14.43 -1.63 -3.66
CA ASN A 33 13.85 -2.98 -3.50
C ASN A 33 13.27 -3.22 -2.08
N LEU A 34 12.47 -2.26 -1.62
CA LEU A 34 11.95 -2.26 -0.26
C LEU A 34 11.09 -3.52 0.01
N PRO A 35 11.26 -4.18 1.17
CA PRO A 35 10.45 -5.34 1.54
C PRO A 35 9.09 -4.84 2.04
N ILE A 36 8.12 -4.72 1.14
CA ILE A 36 6.78 -4.20 1.44
C ILE A 36 5.71 -5.25 1.17
N VAL A 37 4.81 -5.43 2.14
CA VAL A 37 3.60 -6.24 2.03
C VAL A 37 2.40 -5.37 2.36
N VAL A 38 1.44 -5.35 1.44
CA VAL A 38 0.10 -4.81 1.68
C VAL A 38 -0.88 -5.97 1.72
N ALA A 39 -1.60 -6.10 2.83
CA ALA A 39 -2.68 -7.06 2.99
C ALA A 39 -3.96 -6.30 3.30
N SER A 40 -5.06 -6.67 2.67
CA SER A 40 -6.31 -5.92 2.81
C SER A 40 -7.53 -6.83 2.78
N GLY A 41 -8.58 -6.37 3.42
CA GLY A 41 -9.88 -7.00 3.41
C GLY A 41 -10.62 -6.82 2.08
N SER A 42 -11.61 -7.67 1.85
CA SER A 42 -12.38 -7.76 0.61
C SER A 42 -13.11 -6.46 0.22
N ARG A 43 -13.38 -5.56 1.17
CA ARG A 43 -14.13 -4.31 0.95
C ARG A 43 -13.23 -3.09 0.73
N THR A 44 -11.91 -3.26 0.73
CA THR A 44 -10.94 -2.16 0.59
C THR A 44 -10.69 -1.74 -0.87
N GLY A 45 -11.12 -2.56 -1.84
CA GLY A 45 -10.85 -2.34 -3.27
C GLY A 45 -9.41 -2.65 -3.71
N ILE A 46 -8.50 -2.95 -2.78
CA ILE A 46 -7.12 -3.37 -3.10
C ILE A 46 -7.13 -4.81 -3.61
N VAL A 47 -6.42 -5.07 -4.72
CA VAL A 47 -6.35 -6.40 -5.32
C VAL A 47 -5.09 -7.14 -4.82
N GLY A 48 -5.28 -8.11 -3.93
CA GLY A 48 -4.20 -8.95 -3.39
C GLY A 48 -3.74 -10.09 -4.30
N GLY A 49 -2.86 -10.96 -3.78
CA GLY A 49 -2.39 -12.18 -4.46
C GLY A 49 -1.41 -11.92 -5.61
N ARG A 50 -0.64 -10.82 -5.52
CA ARG A 50 0.25 -10.35 -6.59
C ARG A 50 1.58 -9.89 -6.02
N HIS A 51 2.62 -9.97 -6.84
CA HIS A 51 3.89 -9.29 -6.62
C HIS A 51 4.00 -8.15 -7.64
N ILE A 52 3.92 -6.91 -7.16
CA ILE A 52 4.03 -5.72 -8.01
C ILE A 52 5.48 -5.25 -7.96
N ARG A 53 6.15 -5.27 -9.11
CA ARG A 53 7.50 -4.76 -9.26
C ARG A 53 7.44 -3.45 -10.05
N PHE A 54 7.91 -2.37 -9.42
CA PHE A 54 8.14 -1.11 -10.12
C PHE A 54 9.44 -1.22 -10.95
N GLY A 55 9.53 -0.44 -12.03
CA GLY A 55 10.66 -0.46 -12.95
C GLY A 55 11.99 -0.06 -12.30
N ASP A 56 13.02 0.09 -13.13
CA ASP A 56 14.38 0.41 -12.64
C ASP A 56 14.52 1.88 -12.18
N GLU A 57 13.54 2.73 -12.51
CA GLU A 57 13.42 4.07 -11.94
C GLU A 57 13.04 3.99 -10.46
N GLN A 58 13.72 4.77 -9.62
CA GLN A 58 13.50 4.79 -8.18
C GLN A 58 12.11 5.36 -7.86
N THR A 59 11.10 4.48 -7.82
CA THR A 59 9.73 4.83 -7.45
C THR A 59 9.67 5.09 -5.94
N PRO A 60 9.29 6.30 -5.48
CA PRO A 60 9.20 6.60 -4.06
C PRO A 60 8.15 5.75 -3.34
N LEU A 61 8.48 5.24 -2.15
CA LEU A 61 7.50 4.55 -1.30
C LEU A 61 6.33 5.48 -0.91
N ALA A 62 6.57 6.79 -0.89
CA ALA A 62 5.54 7.79 -0.66
C ALA A 62 4.36 7.71 -1.65
N ASN A 63 4.56 7.20 -2.87
CA ASN A 63 3.47 6.95 -3.82
C ASN A 63 2.47 5.91 -3.26
N LEU A 64 2.97 4.86 -2.60
CA LEU A 64 2.13 3.87 -1.94
C LEU A 64 1.41 4.48 -0.74
N HIS A 65 2.09 5.26 0.09
CA HIS A 65 1.47 5.92 1.24
C HIS A 65 0.33 6.85 0.82
N LEU A 66 0.55 7.67 -0.21
CA LEU A 66 -0.48 8.58 -0.73
C LEU A 66 -1.70 7.80 -1.24
N SER A 67 -1.47 6.70 -1.96
CA SER A 67 -2.52 5.81 -2.46
C SER A 67 -3.33 5.14 -1.34
N LEU A 68 -2.66 4.72 -0.26
CA LEU A 68 -3.31 4.14 0.91
C LEU A 68 -4.13 5.18 1.69
N LEU A 69 -3.63 6.42 1.81
CA LEU A 69 -4.38 7.52 2.43
C LEU A 69 -5.68 7.80 1.66
N ASP A 70 -5.61 7.86 0.33
CA ASP A 70 -6.81 8.01 -0.51
C ASP A 70 -7.81 6.87 -0.30
N SER A 71 -7.32 5.63 -0.17
CA SER A 71 -8.18 4.45 0.02
C SER A 71 -9.00 4.49 1.32
N VAL A 72 -8.57 5.28 2.31
CA VAL A 72 -9.26 5.46 3.59
C VAL A 72 -9.94 6.83 3.71
N GLY A 73 -10.08 7.56 2.61
CA GLY A 73 -10.78 8.85 2.54
C GLY A 73 -9.96 10.06 2.99
N VAL A 74 -8.64 9.91 3.14
CA VAL A 74 -7.72 11.02 3.43
C VAL A 74 -7.10 11.48 2.11
N HIS A 75 -7.72 12.50 1.51
CA HIS A 75 -7.32 13.01 0.20
C HIS A 75 -6.30 14.14 0.33
N LEU A 76 -5.07 13.86 -0.12
CA LEU A 76 -3.98 14.83 -0.17
C LEU A 76 -3.49 15.00 -1.61
N GLU A 77 -3.01 16.20 -1.93
CA GLU A 77 -2.35 16.44 -3.22
C GLU A 77 -0.95 15.79 -3.25
N ASN A 78 -0.19 15.92 -2.16
CA ASN A 78 1.17 15.42 -2.02
C ASN A 78 1.43 14.87 -0.62
N PHE A 79 2.40 13.95 -0.51
CA PHE A 79 2.92 13.37 0.72
C PHE A 79 4.40 13.06 0.56
N ALA A 80 5.26 13.63 1.41
CA ALA A 80 6.72 13.46 1.37
C ALA A 80 7.31 13.70 -0.03
N ASP A 81 8.06 12.73 -0.57
CA ASP A 81 8.73 12.76 -1.87
C ASP A 81 7.94 12.04 -2.97
N ASN A 82 6.61 11.92 -2.84
CA ASN A 82 5.80 11.25 -3.86
C ASN A 82 5.93 11.96 -5.23
N THR A 83 5.92 11.16 -6.29
CA THR A 83 5.84 11.60 -7.68
C THR A 83 4.52 11.20 -8.34
N GLY A 84 3.69 10.43 -7.64
CA GLY A 84 2.40 9.95 -8.14
C GLY A 84 1.68 9.05 -7.15
N ARG A 85 0.80 8.20 -7.69
CA ARG A 85 0.04 7.16 -6.98
C ARG A 85 0.37 5.80 -7.58
N VAL A 86 0.00 4.75 -6.87
CA VAL A 86 0.17 3.35 -7.29
C VAL A 86 -1.19 2.82 -7.73
N ASP A 87 -1.51 3.04 -9.01
CA ASP A 87 -2.79 2.58 -9.58
C ASP A 87 -2.86 1.05 -9.69
N GLU A 88 -1.70 0.40 -9.85
CA GLU A 88 -1.58 -1.05 -9.89
C GLU A 88 -2.09 -1.72 -8.60
N LEU A 89 -2.18 -0.98 -7.49
CA LEU A 89 -2.72 -1.48 -6.22
C LEU A 89 -4.21 -1.85 -6.32
N PHE A 90 -4.97 -1.13 -7.13
CA PHE A 90 -6.43 -1.26 -7.24
C PHE A 90 -6.90 -1.97 -8.52
N HIS A 91 -6.03 -2.06 -9.54
CA HIS A 91 -6.37 -2.63 -10.83
C HIS A 91 -5.51 -3.86 -11.15
N ARG A 92 -6.10 -4.86 -11.82
CA ARG A 92 -5.32 -5.94 -12.44
C ARG A 92 -4.72 -5.41 -13.73
N VAL A 93 -3.41 -5.16 -13.71
CA VAL A 93 -2.55 -5.06 -14.90
C VAL A 93 -2.36 -6.42 -15.54
#